data_AF-A0A3C0BSZ0-F1
#
_entry.id   AF-A0A3C0BSZ0-F1
#
_cell.length_a   1.000
_cell.length_b   1.000
_cell.length_c   1.000
_cell.angle_alpha   90.00
_cell.angle_beta   90.00
_cell.angle_gamma   90.00
#
_symmetry.space_group_name_H-M   'P 1'
#
loop_
_entity.id
_entity.type
_entity.pdbx_description
1 polymer ?
#
loop_
_entity_poly.entity_id
_entity_poly.type
_entity_poly.pdbx_seq_one_letter_code
_entity_poly.pdbx_strand_id
1 'polypeptide(L)'
;MTSVLTRLLVVGFLGALWPETAAAESAPPGKYECWFYSTPQPLQNFSLEDGTYTDASGVSGSVTISGDKMLFSGGHLNGRTGIHNGGNPPSISFYNADGEQVLLCQLAR
;
A
#
# COMPACT_ATOMS: atom_id res chain seq x y z
N MET A 1 67.25 -18.49 6.27
CA MET A 1 66.58 -17.35 5.61
C MET A 1 65.14 -17.75 5.35
N THR A 2 64.24 -16.94 5.91
CA THR A 2 62.77 -16.99 5.98
C THR A 2 62.03 -17.44 4.71
N SER A 3 61.02 -18.31 4.89
CA SER A 3 59.62 -18.11 4.46
C SER A 3 58.91 -19.46 4.27
N VAL A 4 57.79 -19.72 4.95
CA VAL A 4 56.50 -20.15 4.35
C VAL A 4 55.38 -19.82 5.34
N LEU A 5 54.41 -19.06 4.83
CA LEU A 5 53.17 -18.57 5.44
C LEU A 5 52.32 -19.66 6.14
N THR A 6 51.89 -19.37 7.36
CA THR A 6 50.88 -20.11 8.12
C THR A 6 49.47 -19.70 7.71
N ARG A 7 48.79 -20.63 7.01
CA ARG A 7 47.35 -20.97 7.04
C ARG A 7 46.33 -19.84 7.34
N LEU A 8 45.67 -19.36 6.27
CA LEU A 8 44.30 -18.83 6.35
C LEU A 8 43.33 -19.97 6.66
N LEU A 9 42.57 -19.84 7.75
CA LEU A 9 41.35 -20.60 7.99
C LEU A 9 40.39 -19.69 8.77
N VAL A 10 39.63 -18.87 8.04
CA VAL A 10 38.40 -18.26 8.55
C VAL A 10 37.27 -18.90 7.78
N VAL A 11 36.75 -19.98 8.38
CA VAL A 11 35.45 -20.56 8.06
C VAL A 11 34.41 -19.80 8.88
N GLY A 12 33.30 -19.45 8.26
CA GLY A 12 32.04 -19.24 8.99
C GLY A 12 31.50 -17.82 8.92
N PHE A 13 30.77 -17.51 7.87
CA PHE A 13 29.30 -17.43 7.93
C PHE A 13 28.86 -17.05 6.51
N LEU A 14 28.43 -18.04 5.74
CA LEU A 14 27.55 -17.79 4.60
C LEU A 14 26.25 -17.28 5.21
N GLY A 15 26.16 -15.96 5.39
CA GLY A 15 24.90 -15.29 5.66
C GLY A 15 23.98 -15.63 4.51
N ALA A 16 23.04 -16.54 4.74
CA ALA A 16 21.92 -16.74 3.86
C ALA A 16 21.21 -15.39 3.76
N LEU A 17 21.39 -14.73 2.62
CA LEU A 17 20.60 -13.59 2.20
C LEU A 17 19.18 -14.12 1.97
N TRP A 18 18.45 -14.37 3.06
CA TRP A 18 17.01 -14.52 2.95
C TRP A 18 16.48 -13.17 2.49
N PRO A 19 15.73 -13.10 1.38
CA PRO A 19 15.00 -11.89 1.08
C PRO A 19 14.02 -11.70 2.24
N GLU A 20 14.23 -10.68 3.05
CA GLU A 20 13.17 -10.13 3.88
C GLU A 20 12.02 -9.84 2.91
N THR A 21 10.96 -10.67 2.97
CA THR A 21 9.68 -10.29 2.39
C THR A 21 9.34 -8.97 3.05
N ALA A 22 9.52 -7.88 2.31
CA ALA A 22 9.04 -6.58 2.72
C ALA A 22 7.57 -6.77 3.08
N ALA A 23 7.24 -6.55 4.36
CA ALA A 23 5.85 -6.51 4.78
C ALA A 23 5.16 -5.51 3.85
N ALA A 24 4.05 -5.90 3.23
CA ALA A 24 3.26 -4.97 2.44
C ALA A 24 2.91 -3.81 3.36
N GLU A 25 3.53 -2.65 3.12
CA GLU A 25 3.29 -1.47 3.93
C GLU A 25 1.82 -1.11 3.75
N SER A 26 1.10 -0.91 4.84
CA SER A 26 -0.29 -0.47 4.79
C SER A 26 -0.37 0.91 4.15
N ALA A 27 -1.50 1.23 3.51
CA ALA A 27 -1.70 2.57 2.96
C ALA A 27 -1.54 3.64 4.06
N PRO A 28 -0.73 4.68 3.86
CA PRO A 28 -0.53 5.72 4.86
C PRO A 28 -1.81 6.54 5.08
N PRO A 29 -2.05 7.04 6.31
CA PRO A 29 -3.18 7.93 6.57
C PRO A 29 -3.02 9.25 5.81
N GLY A 30 -4.14 9.87 5.46
CA GLY A 30 -4.16 11.17 4.78
C GLY A 30 -5.27 11.29 3.75
N LYS A 31 -5.27 12.39 3.00
CA LYS A 31 -6.26 12.66 1.97
C LYS A 31 -5.86 11.96 0.67
N TYR A 32 -6.79 11.22 0.10
CA TYR A 32 -6.66 10.57 -1.18
C TYR A 32 -7.53 11.28 -2.20
N GLU A 33 -6.89 11.75 -3.26
CA GLU A 33 -7.56 12.27 -4.45
C GLU A 33 -7.72 11.13 -5.45
N CYS A 34 -8.84 11.07 -6.15
CA CYS A 34 -9.20 9.95 -7.00
C CYS A 34 -9.41 10.37 -8.45
N TRP A 35 -9.01 9.47 -9.36
CA TRP A 35 -9.16 9.64 -10.79
C TRP A 35 -9.71 8.36 -11.42
N PHE A 36 -10.50 8.53 -12.48
CA PHE A 36 -10.78 7.48 -13.45
C PHE A 36 -9.96 7.78 -14.70
N TYR A 37 -8.96 6.95 -14.97
CA TYR A 37 -7.86 7.28 -15.88
C TYR A 37 -7.28 8.66 -15.55
N SER A 38 -7.38 9.62 -16.48
CA SER A 38 -6.87 10.99 -16.31
C SER A 38 -7.94 11.99 -15.85
N THR A 39 -9.17 11.53 -15.57
CA THR A 39 -10.28 12.41 -15.20
C THR A 39 -10.44 12.47 -13.68
N PRO A 40 -10.32 13.64 -13.04
CA PRO A 40 -10.56 13.79 -11.60
C PRO A 40 -11.96 13.34 -11.21
N GLN A 41 -12.07 12.62 -10.10
CA GLN A 41 -13.30 12.11 -9.53
C GLN A 41 -13.46 12.64 -8.09
N PRO A 42 -13.72 13.94 -7.90
CA PRO A 42 -13.70 14.58 -6.57
C PRO A 42 -14.73 14.00 -5.60
N LEU A 43 -15.85 13.47 -6.10
CA LEU A 43 -16.85 12.79 -5.27
C LEU A 43 -16.37 11.44 -4.72
N GLN A 44 -15.30 10.88 -5.31
CA GLN A 44 -14.70 9.64 -4.83
C GLN A 44 -13.50 9.87 -3.91
N ASN A 45 -13.07 11.13 -3.73
CA ASN A 45 -12.00 11.46 -2.78
C ASN A 45 -12.38 11.03 -1.36
N PHE A 46 -11.38 10.73 -0.54
CA PHE A 46 -11.61 10.37 0.85
C PHE A 46 -10.40 10.73 1.72
N SER A 47 -10.60 10.79 3.03
CA SER A 47 -9.51 10.84 4.01
C SER A 47 -9.43 9.50 4.72
N LEU A 48 -8.25 8.90 4.71
CA LEU A 48 -7.96 7.64 5.39
C LEU A 48 -7.31 7.92 6.74
N GLU A 49 -7.77 7.21 7.76
CA GLU A 49 -7.14 7.12 9.08
C GLU A 49 -6.98 5.65 9.46
N ASP A 50 -6.37 5.37 10.62
CA ASP A 50 -6.18 3.99 11.07
C ASP A 50 -7.53 3.34 11.40
N GLY A 51 -7.96 2.41 10.55
CA GLY A 51 -9.20 1.64 10.69
C GLY A 51 -10.48 2.36 10.27
N THR A 52 -10.40 3.63 9.84
CA THR A 52 -11.57 4.44 9.44
C THR A 52 -11.29 5.26 8.19
N TYR A 53 -12.35 5.78 7.58
CA TYR A 53 -12.23 6.75 6.51
C TYR A 53 -13.40 7.73 6.55
N THR A 54 -13.21 8.90 5.93
CA THR A 54 -14.26 9.89 5.69
C THR A 54 -14.34 10.18 4.20
N ASP A 55 -15.51 9.98 3.61
CA ASP A 55 -15.71 10.23 2.17
C ASP A 55 -15.82 11.73 1.83
N ALA A 56 -15.88 12.04 0.54
CA ALA A 56 -15.97 13.41 0.03
C ALA A 56 -17.21 14.18 0.52
N SER A 57 -18.26 13.48 0.97
CA SER A 57 -19.47 14.09 1.54
C SER A 57 -19.39 14.31 3.05
N GLY A 58 -18.28 13.89 3.69
CA GLY A 58 -18.07 13.99 5.13
C GLY A 58 -18.68 12.82 5.92
N VAL A 59 -19.13 11.77 5.25
CA VAL A 59 -19.67 10.58 5.91
C VAL A 59 -18.52 9.64 6.26
N SER A 60 -18.44 9.24 7.53
CA SER A 60 -17.43 8.31 8.00
C SER A 60 -17.86 6.86 7.79
N GLY A 61 -16.87 6.01 7.54
CA GLY A 61 -16.99 4.56 7.52
C GLY A 61 -15.75 3.89 8.13
N SER A 62 -15.75 2.57 8.12
CA SER A 62 -14.63 1.76 8.61
C SER A 62 -13.83 1.16 7.45
N VAL A 63 -12.54 0.91 7.70
CA VAL A 63 -11.66 0.19 6.78
C VAL A 63 -10.98 -0.95 7.51
N THR A 64 -11.12 -2.17 7.00
CA THR A 64 -10.32 -3.31 7.46
C THR A 64 -9.12 -3.48 6.54
N ILE A 65 -7.92 -3.38 7.09
CA ILE A 65 -6.65 -3.51 6.36
C ILE A 65 -6.07 -4.89 6.61
N SER A 66 -5.74 -5.61 5.54
CA SER A 66 -5.14 -6.94 5.57
C SER A 66 -4.05 -7.02 4.51
N GLY A 67 -2.83 -6.64 4.87
CA GLY A 67 -1.73 -6.47 3.91
C GLY A 67 -1.98 -5.26 3.01
N ASP A 68 -1.90 -5.46 1.70
CA ASP A 68 -2.22 -4.47 0.67
C ASP A 68 -3.72 -4.28 0.45
N LYS A 69 -4.54 -5.26 0.86
CA LYS A 69 -5.99 -5.23 0.66
C LYS A 69 -6.70 -4.42 1.75
N MET A 70 -7.64 -3.61 1.33
CA MET A 70 -8.46 -2.75 2.18
C MET A 70 -9.94 -2.98 1.88
N LEU A 71 -10.74 -3.32 2.90
CA LEU A 71 -12.19 -3.49 2.77
C LEU A 71 -12.92 -2.33 3.42
N PHE A 72 -13.67 -1.57 2.63
CA PHE A 72 -14.39 -0.38 3.06
C PHE A 72 -15.84 -0.74 3.42
N SER A 73 -16.35 -0.19 4.53
CA SER A 73 -17.72 -0.39 5.01
C SER A 73 -18.33 0.92 5.52
N GLY A 74 -19.63 1.12 5.27
CA GLY A 74 -20.30 2.41 5.47
C GLY A 74 -19.87 3.46 4.44
N GLY A 75 -20.51 4.64 4.46
CA GLY A 75 -20.20 5.76 3.55
C GLY A 75 -20.32 5.44 2.06
N HIS A 76 -19.75 6.30 1.21
CA HIS A 76 -19.81 6.18 -0.24
C HIS A 76 -18.97 5.01 -0.80
N LEU A 77 -17.93 4.56 -0.09
CA LEU A 77 -17.09 3.42 -0.50
C LEU A 77 -17.58 2.09 0.06
N ASN A 78 -18.79 2.02 0.61
CA ASN A 78 -19.34 0.81 1.22
C ASN A 78 -19.23 -0.42 0.28
N GLY A 79 -18.65 -1.51 0.79
CA GLY A 79 -18.50 -2.77 0.06
C GLY A 79 -17.37 -2.77 -0.98
N ARG A 80 -16.62 -1.67 -1.13
CA ARG A 80 -15.49 -1.61 -2.04
C ARG A 80 -14.25 -2.27 -1.44
N THR A 81 -13.51 -2.94 -2.30
CA THR A 81 -12.15 -3.41 -2.01
C THR A 81 -11.15 -2.49 -2.69
N GLY A 82 -10.25 -1.90 -1.91
CA GLY A 82 -9.07 -1.18 -2.40
C GLY A 82 -7.81 -2.05 -2.29
N ILE A 83 -6.86 -1.83 -3.20
CA ILE A 83 -5.52 -2.43 -3.16
C ILE A 83 -4.50 -1.30 -3.05
N HIS A 84 -3.72 -1.29 -1.98
CA HIS A 84 -2.60 -0.37 -1.81
C HIS A 84 -1.43 -0.80 -2.70
N ASN A 85 -1.05 0.05 -3.65
CA ASN A 85 0.02 -0.24 -4.61
C ASN A 85 1.39 0.28 -4.16
N GLY A 86 1.49 0.94 -2.99
CA GLY A 86 2.65 1.74 -2.63
C GLY A 86 2.89 2.89 -3.62
N GLY A 87 4.16 3.19 -3.89
CA GLY A 87 4.59 4.21 -4.86
C GLY A 87 4.88 5.58 -4.24
N ASN A 88 5.21 6.55 -5.11
CA ASN A 88 5.45 7.94 -4.73
C ASN A 88 4.79 8.89 -5.76
N PRO A 89 3.57 9.41 -5.50
CA PRO A 89 2.82 9.29 -4.24
C PRO A 89 2.25 7.87 -4.01
N PRO A 90 2.06 7.45 -2.73
CA PRO A 90 1.32 6.24 -2.38
C PRO A 90 -0.07 6.22 -3.02
N SER A 91 -0.56 5.04 -3.43
CA SER A 91 -1.83 4.94 -4.14
C SER A 91 -2.67 3.72 -3.79
N ILE A 92 -3.99 3.84 -3.95
CA ILE A 92 -4.98 2.80 -3.75
C ILE A 92 -5.79 2.63 -5.05
N SER A 93 -5.84 1.40 -5.57
CA SER A 93 -6.64 1.02 -6.74
C SER A 93 -7.95 0.38 -6.32
N PHE A 94 -9.06 0.70 -7.00
CA PHE A 94 -10.33 0.00 -6.88
C PHE A 94 -10.69 -0.66 -8.20
N TYR A 95 -11.24 -1.87 -8.14
CA TYR A 95 -11.58 -2.69 -9.30
C TYR A 95 -13.07 -3.05 -9.30
N ASN A 96 -13.65 -3.22 -10.50
CA ASN A 96 -14.98 -3.82 -10.65
C ASN A 96 -14.92 -5.36 -10.57
N ALA A 97 -16.08 -6.02 -10.71
CA ALA A 97 -16.18 -7.47 -10.65
C ALA A 97 -15.41 -8.18 -11.78
N ASP A 98 -15.22 -7.51 -12.92
CA ASP A 98 -14.49 -8.01 -14.08
C ASP A 98 -12.96 -7.84 -13.95
N GLY A 99 -12.49 -7.22 -12.85
CA GLY A 99 -11.08 -6.97 -12.57
C GLY A 99 -10.50 -5.74 -13.26
N GLU A 100 -11.33 -4.89 -13.86
CA GLU A 100 -10.92 -3.61 -14.44
C GLU A 100 -10.76 -2.55 -13.35
N GLN A 101 -9.67 -1.78 -13.39
CA GLN A 101 -9.47 -0.66 -12.47
C GLN A 101 -10.47 0.45 -12.81
N VAL A 102 -11.34 0.77 -11.86
CA VAL A 102 -12.37 1.82 -12.00
C VAL A 102 -12.02 3.09 -11.25
N LEU A 103 -10.99 3.05 -10.40
CA LEU A 103 -10.54 4.23 -9.68
C LEU A 103 -9.08 4.04 -9.24
N LEU A 104 -8.26 5.04 -9.48
CA LEU A 104 -6.94 5.16 -8.88
C LEU A 104 -6.95 6.37 -7.95
N CYS A 105 -6.64 6.16 -6.68
CA CYS A 105 -6.58 7.22 -5.70
C CYS A 105 -5.15 7.39 -5.19
N GLN A 106 -4.62 8.61 -5.22
CA GLN A 106 -3.26 8.90 -4.77
C GLN A 106 -3.30 9.77 -3.52
N LEU A 107 -2.35 9.55 -2.61
CA LEU A 107 -2.16 10.39 -1.45
C LEU A 107 -1.84 11.82 -1.94
N ALA A 108 -2.71 12.75 -1.58
CA ALA A 108 -2.52 14.17 -1.85
C ALA A 108 -1.26 14.66 -1.12
N ARG A 109 -0.49 15.53 -1.79
CA ARG A 109 0.72 16.13 -1.23
C ARG A 109 0.43 17.24 -0.24
#